data_AF-A0A2S9YIB8-F1
#
_entry.id   AF-A0A2S9YIB8-F1
#
_cell.length_a   1.000
_cell.length_b   1.000
_cell.length_c   1.000
_cell.angle_alpha   90.00
_cell.angle_beta   90.00
_cell.angle_gamma   90.00
#
_symmetry.space_group_name_H-M   'P 1'
#
loop_
_entity.id
_entity.type
_entity.pdbx_description
1 polymer ?
#
loop_
_entity_poly.entity_id
_entity_poly.type
_entity_poly.pdbx_seq_one_letter_code
_entity_poly.pdbx_strand_id
1 'polypeptide(L)'
;MLTKAIMFTLLAAACGANPNSATEEPEKEPPDEIQEDQHFCCQSVSPNSPSGEGCQLVPKEYIAQCQKILYCESSWTMDDGKVTCHN
;
A
#
# COMPACT_ATOMS: atom_id res chain seq x y z
N MET A 1 29.50 24.93 -30.86
CA MET A 1 29.59 23.54 -31.38
C MET A 1 31.06 23.16 -31.47
N LEU A 2 31.60 22.59 -30.40
CA LEU A 2 32.98 22.12 -30.17
C LEU A 2 32.82 21.27 -28.89
N THR A 3 33.22 20.02 -28.72
CA THR A 3 34.39 19.30 -29.22
C THR A 3 34.12 17.81 -29.01
N LYS A 4 34.44 16.97 -30.00
CA LYS A 4 34.59 15.52 -29.83
C LYS A 4 35.85 15.24 -29.00
N ALA A 5 35.74 14.51 -27.91
CA ALA A 5 36.86 13.79 -27.31
C ALA A 5 36.37 12.48 -26.72
N ILE A 6 36.91 11.41 -27.30
CA ILE A 6 36.78 9.99 -26.98
C ILE A 6 37.52 9.71 -25.69
N MET A 7 36.96 8.93 -24.75
CA MET A 7 37.71 7.92 -24.01
C MET A 7 36.78 6.81 -23.51
N PHE A 8 36.98 5.63 -24.10
CA PHE A 8 36.64 4.34 -23.51
C PHE A 8 37.58 4.08 -22.34
N THR A 9 37.04 3.76 -21.17
CA THR A 9 37.80 3.08 -20.10
C THR A 9 37.01 1.85 -19.66
N LEU A 10 37.37 0.72 -20.25
CA LEU A 10 37.13 -0.61 -19.72
C LEU A 10 38.11 -0.82 -18.55
N LEU A 11 37.59 -0.94 -17.34
CA LEU A 11 38.30 -1.61 -16.25
C LEU A 11 37.42 -2.75 -15.76
N ALA A 12 37.83 -3.96 -16.16
CA ALA A 12 37.38 -5.21 -15.60
C ALA A 12 37.74 -5.25 -14.11
N ALA A 13 36.73 -5.40 -13.25
CA ALA A 13 36.89 -6.08 -11.98
C ALA A 13 36.08 -7.38 -12.08
N ALA A 14 36.77 -8.44 -12.53
CA ALA A 14 36.33 -9.80 -12.27
C ALA A 14 36.47 -10.04 -10.76
N CYS A 15 35.45 -9.67 -10.00
CA CYS A 15 35.33 -10.12 -8.62
C CYS A 15 34.84 -11.56 -8.65
N GLY A 16 35.82 -12.45 -8.52
CA GLY A 16 35.76 -13.71 -7.79
C GLY A 16 34.44 -14.46 -7.79
N ALA A 17 34.41 -15.55 -8.54
CA ALA A 17 33.54 -16.68 -8.26
C ALA A 17 33.65 -17.04 -6.77
N ASN A 18 32.58 -16.79 -6.02
CA ASN A 18 32.35 -17.41 -4.73
C ASN A 18 31.26 -18.46 -4.97
N PRO A 19 31.56 -19.78 -4.95
CA PRO A 19 30.52 -20.79 -5.00
C PRO A 19 29.92 -20.88 -3.60
N ASN A 20 29.19 -19.84 -3.18
CA ASN A 20 28.33 -19.96 -2.02
C ASN A 20 26.97 -20.37 -2.56
N SER A 21 26.67 -21.65 -2.40
CA SER A 21 25.44 -22.33 -2.75
C SER A 21 24.24 -21.39 -2.62
N ALA A 22 23.54 -21.18 -3.73
CA ALA A 22 22.18 -20.65 -3.70
C ALA A 22 21.35 -21.65 -2.90
N THR A 23 21.22 -21.42 -1.60
CA THR A 23 20.04 -21.87 -0.88
C THR A 23 18.92 -21.03 -1.47
N GLU A 24 18.13 -21.62 -2.36
CA GLU A 24 16.80 -21.11 -2.68
C GLU A 24 16.06 -21.01 -1.33
N GLU A 25 16.07 -19.81 -0.75
CA GLU A 25 15.10 -19.48 0.28
C GLU A 25 13.74 -19.72 -0.37
N PRO A 26 12.85 -20.51 0.24
CA PRO A 26 11.52 -20.70 -0.32
C PRO A 26 10.93 -19.30 -0.51
N GLU A 27 10.49 -18.97 -1.73
CA GLU A 27 9.71 -17.78 -2.01
C GLU A 27 8.58 -17.75 -0.98
N LYS A 28 8.72 -16.90 0.02
CA LYS A 28 7.65 -16.64 0.96
C LYS A 28 6.59 -15.96 0.10
N GLU A 29 5.53 -16.70 -0.24
CA GLU A 29 4.33 -16.10 -0.82
C GLU A 29 4.03 -14.83 0.00
N PRO A 30 3.85 -13.66 -0.65
CA PRO A 30 3.43 -12.47 0.07
C PRO A 30 2.19 -12.90 0.87
N PRO A 31 2.13 -12.62 2.19
CA PRO A 31 1.00 -13.03 3.00
C PRO A 31 -0.26 -12.61 2.25
N ASP A 32 -1.20 -13.55 2.06
CA ASP A 32 -2.51 -13.21 1.53
C ASP A 32 -2.95 -11.94 2.27
N GLU A 33 -3.08 -10.82 1.56
CA GLU A 33 -3.66 -9.62 2.13
C GLU A 33 -5.12 -9.98 2.41
N ILE A 34 -5.35 -10.56 3.59
CA ILE A 34 -6.66 -10.58 4.20
C ILE A 34 -7.01 -9.10 4.25
N GLN A 35 -7.88 -8.63 3.34
CA GLN A 35 -8.45 -7.30 3.43
C GLN A 35 -9.25 -7.31 4.73
N GLU A 36 -8.57 -6.94 5.81
CA GLU A 36 -9.16 -6.88 7.13
C GLU A 36 -10.22 -5.79 7.09
N ASP A 37 -11.36 -6.04 7.72
CA ASP A 37 -12.44 -5.07 7.76
C ASP A 37 -11.93 -3.70 8.23
N GLN A 38 -12.23 -2.66 7.45
CA GLN A 38 -11.75 -1.32 7.73
C GLN A 38 -12.84 -0.47 8.38
N HIS A 39 -12.40 0.33 9.36
CA HIS A 39 -13.26 1.24 10.07
C HIS A 39 -12.80 2.68 9.82
N PHE A 40 -13.78 3.55 9.57
CA PHE A 40 -13.54 4.95 9.26
C PHE A 40 -14.36 5.85 10.17
N CYS A 41 -13.73 6.92 10.64
CA CYS A 41 -14.40 7.99 11.36
C CYS A 41 -14.73 9.10 10.38
N CYS A 42 -16.01 9.36 10.21
CA CYS A 42 -16.50 10.28 9.18
C CYS A 42 -17.23 11.47 9.79
N GLN A 43 -17.20 12.61 9.11
CA GLN A 43 -18.05 13.75 9.46
C GLN A 43 -19.52 13.47 9.11
N SER A 44 -19.73 12.69 8.03
CA SER A 44 -21.06 12.20 7.65
C SER A 44 -20.99 10.81 7.02
N VAL A 45 -22.06 10.04 7.19
CA VAL A 45 -22.27 8.75 6.55
C VAL A 45 -23.59 8.84 5.82
N SER A 46 -23.61 8.37 4.57
CA SER A 46 -24.81 8.38 3.75
C SER A 46 -25.80 7.33 4.25
N PRO A 47 -27.08 7.67 4.45
CA PRO A 47 -28.09 6.67 4.82
C PRO A 47 -28.51 5.78 3.63
N ASN A 48 -28.18 6.19 2.41
CA ASN A 48 -28.67 5.58 1.17
C ASN A 48 -27.58 4.92 0.32
N SER A 49 -26.33 5.02 0.75
CA SER A 49 -25.18 4.41 0.06
C SER A 49 -24.14 3.98 1.08
N PRO A 50 -23.34 2.93 0.82
CA PRO A 50 -22.27 2.49 1.69
C PRO A 50 -21.06 3.43 1.57
N SER A 51 -21.26 4.70 1.88
CA SER A 51 -20.25 5.75 1.72
C SER A 51 -20.33 6.82 2.81
N GLY A 52 -19.23 7.52 3.04
CA GLY A 52 -19.14 8.64 3.97
C GLY A 52 -18.24 9.75 3.44
N GLU A 53 -18.37 10.94 4.01
CA GLU A 53 -17.60 12.14 3.64
C GLU A 53 -16.80 12.64 4.84
N GLY A 54 -15.62 13.21 4.58
CA GLY A 54 -14.69 13.65 5.63
C GLY A 54 -14.23 12.48 6.50
N CYS A 55 -14.00 11.33 5.89
CA CYS A 55 -13.61 10.09 6.54
C CYS A 55 -12.09 10.00 6.72
N GLN A 56 -11.68 9.44 7.85
CA GLN A 56 -10.31 9.03 8.13
C GLN A 56 -10.31 7.58 8.59
N LEU A 57 -9.32 6.81 8.15
CA LEU A 57 -9.11 5.44 8.61
C LEU A 57 -8.65 5.47 10.06
N VAL A 58 -9.26 4.65 10.90
CA VAL A 58 -8.85 4.53 12.32
C VAL A 58 -8.65 3.07 12.70
N PRO A 59 -7.68 2.78 13.58
CA PRO A 59 -7.62 1.49 14.24
C PRO A 59 -8.89 1.24 15.07
N LYS A 60 -9.26 -0.03 15.21
CA LYS A 60 -10.48 -0.47 15.91
C LYS A 60 -10.51 0.01 17.37
N GLU A 61 -9.36 0.17 18.02
CA GLU A 61 -9.22 0.64 19.40
C GLU A 61 -9.70 2.09 19.58
N TYR A 62 -9.64 2.89 18.52
CA TYR A 62 -10.00 4.32 18.55
C TYR A 62 -11.40 4.59 17.99
N ILE A 63 -12.11 3.57 17.47
CA ILE A 63 -13.41 3.72 16.80
C ILE A 63 -14.48 4.32 17.72
N ALA A 64 -14.42 4.00 19.02
CA ALA A 64 -15.37 4.47 20.02
C ALA A 64 -15.31 5.99 20.25
N GLN A 65 -14.25 6.66 19.79
CA GLN A 65 -14.08 8.11 19.91
C GLN A 65 -14.80 8.88 18.79
N CYS A 66 -15.33 8.16 17.80
CA CYS A 66 -15.85 8.77 16.59
C CYS A 66 -17.34 9.03 16.68
N GLN A 67 -17.75 10.22 16.21
CA GLN A 67 -19.15 10.61 16.23
C GLN A 67 -19.98 9.82 15.21
N LYS A 68 -19.39 9.49 14.06
CA LYS A 68 -19.99 8.63 13.04
C LYS A 68 -18.95 7.68 12.49
N ILE A 69 -19.36 6.44 12.30
CA ILE A 69 -18.50 5.34 11.89
C ILE A 69 -19.03 4.78 10.58
N LEU A 70 -18.14 4.59 9.62
CA LEU A 70 -18.37 3.77 8.42
C LEU A 70 -17.50 2.52 8.54
N TYR A 71 -18.10 1.37 8.25
CA TYR A 71 -17.43 0.07 8.29
C TYR A 71 -17.54 -0.57 6.90
N CYS A 72 -16.43 -1.08 6.38
CA CYS A 72 -16.35 -1.80 5.12
C CYS A 72 -15.81 -3.21 5.37
N GLU A 73 -16.59 -4.25 5.04
CA GLU A 73 -16.24 -5.68 5.25
C GLU A 73 -15.17 -6.20 4.28
N SER A 74 -15.09 -5.63 3.08
CA SER A 74 -14.19 -6.13 2.04
C SER A 74 -13.35 -4.99 1.49
N SER A 75 -13.78 -4.43 0.36
CA SER A 75 -13.03 -3.43 -0.38
C SER A 75 -13.64 -2.05 -0.21
N TRP A 76 -12.79 -1.05 -0.34
CA TRP A 76 -13.20 0.33 -0.23
C TRP A 76 -12.27 1.20 -1.07
N THR A 77 -12.78 2.36 -1.46
CA THR A 77 -11.98 3.41 -2.09
C THR A 77 -12.11 4.68 -1.26
N MET A 78 -10.99 5.40 -1.11
CA MET A 78 -10.99 6.74 -0.55
C MET A 78 -10.48 7.73 -1.60
N ASP A 79 -11.29 8.74 -1.89
CA ASP A 79 -10.96 9.83 -2.81
C ASP A 79 -11.39 11.15 -2.16
N ASP A 80 -10.47 12.10 -1.99
CA ASP A 80 -10.70 13.40 -1.34
C ASP A 80 -11.49 13.34 -0.01
N GLY A 81 -11.15 12.36 0.85
CA GLY A 81 -11.82 12.17 2.15
C GLY A 81 -13.22 11.56 2.05
N LYS A 82 -13.70 11.20 0.87
CA LYS A 82 -14.89 10.39 0.66
C LYS A 82 -14.50 8.91 0.66
N VAL A 83 -15.11 8.12 1.52
CA VAL A 83 -14.97 6.66 1.50
C VAL A 83 -16.21 6.03 0.88
N THR A 84 -16.02 5.05 0.01
CA THR A 84 -17.08 4.19 -0.55
C THR A 84 -16.67 2.74 -0.36
N CYS A 85 -17.49 1.95 0.33
CA CYS A 85 -17.32 0.50 0.42
C CYS A 85 -17.88 -0.16 -0.85
N HIS A 86 -17.20 -1.18 -1.35
CA HIS A 86 -17.66 -2.02 -2.46
C HIS A 86 -17.80 -3.45 -1.96
N ASN A 87 -18.95 -4.08 -2.27
CA ASN A 87 -19.22 -5.48 -1.94
C ASN A 87 -18.59 -6.43 -2.95
#